data_AF-A0A0C9W9J7-F1
#
_entry.id   AF-A0A0C9W9J7-F1
#
_cell.length_a   1.000
_cell.length_b   1.000
_cell.length_c   1.000
_cell.angle_alpha   90.00
_cell.angle_beta   90.00
_cell.angle_gamma   90.00
#
_symmetry.space_group_name_H-M   'P 1'
#
loop_
_entity.id
_entity.type
_entity.pdbx_description
1 polymer ?
#
loop_
_entity_poly.entity_id
_entity_poly.type
_entity_poly.pdbx_seq_one_letter_code
_entity_poly.pdbx_strand_id
1 'polypeptide(L)'
;NNPFHPYPNNTLLCLGDWYWNHGPQKSKENFKLLLDIISDLDFCPEEVQNMNWKSIDHELGSSHVDEEGGVGEDGWRCSPVTISVPFHSRSGSPGIHDYTVPDFHHHDLVLIICEKLSDPTHHRIFHYDPYELHWRPPHRTCDIRVHRELYTTNTFIKAQQQLQDSSRELGCDLPRCIAGLMFWSDSTQLTAFGSAKLWPLYIYLGNESKYMRCQPTSNLC
;
A
#
# COMPACT_ATOMS: atom_id res chain seq x y z
N ASN A 1 13.04 -25.86 -12.37
CA ASN A 1 12.23 -24.83 -11.71
C ASN A 1 10.83 -24.87 -12.26
N ASN A 2 9.85 -25.10 -11.39
CA ASN A 2 8.44 -25.01 -11.71
C ASN A 2 8.01 -23.53 -11.59
N PRO A 3 7.65 -22.83 -12.68
CA PRO A 3 7.26 -21.42 -12.62
C PRO A 3 5.88 -21.22 -11.96
N PHE A 4 5.11 -22.28 -11.73
CA PHE A 4 3.77 -22.23 -11.14
C PHE A 4 3.75 -22.60 -9.65
N HIS A 5 4.91 -22.89 -9.06
CA HIS A 5 5.01 -23.28 -7.66
C HIS A 5 4.25 -22.31 -6.74
N PRO A 6 3.43 -22.80 -5.78
CA PRO A 6 3.29 -24.20 -5.34
C PRO A 6 2.40 -25.08 -6.22
N TYR A 7 1.75 -24.52 -7.25
CA TYR A 7 0.93 -25.30 -8.17
C TYR A 7 1.80 -26.14 -9.11
N PRO A 8 1.45 -27.42 -9.36
CA PRO A 8 2.19 -28.28 -10.28
C PRO A 8 2.19 -27.82 -11.75
N ASN A 9 1.16 -27.10 -12.18
CA ASN A 9 1.00 -26.65 -13.56
C ASN A 9 0.11 -25.40 -13.66
N ASN A 10 0.04 -24.82 -14.86
CA ASN A 10 -0.73 -23.60 -15.15
C ASN A 10 -2.24 -23.78 -14.89
N THR A 11 -2.82 -24.92 -15.28
CA THR A 11 -4.25 -25.20 -15.11
C THR A 11 -4.67 -25.14 -13.64
N LEU A 12 -3.87 -25.74 -12.75
CA LEU A 12 -4.13 -25.74 -11.30
C LEU A 12 -3.95 -24.35 -10.69
N LEU A 13 -2.95 -23.58 -11.15
CA LEU A 13 -2.78 -22.18 -10.77
C LEU A 13 -4.02 -21.36 -11.17
N CYS A 14 -4.48 -21.45 -12.42
CA CYS A 14 -5.65 -20.72 -12.89
C CYS A 14 -6.93 -21.10 -12.13
N LEU A 15 -7.12 -22.38 -11.79
CA LEU A 15 -8.24 -22.81 -10.97
C LEU A 15 -8.15 -22.30 -9.52
N GLY A 16 -6.94 -22.29 -8.94
CA GLY A 16 -6.68 -21.74 -7.62
C GLY A 16 -6.93 -20.24 -7.56
N ASP A 17 -6.38 -19.49 -8.52
CA ASP A 17 -6.60 -18.06 -8.70
C ASP A 17 -8.09 -17.74 -8.87
N TRP A 18 -8.77 -18.49 -9.73
CA TRP A 18 -10.22 -18.39 -9.91
C TRP A 18 -10.98 -18.56 -8.59
N TYR A 19 -10.61 -19.55 -7.78
CA TYR A 19 -11.25 -19.85 -6.50
C TYR A 19 -11.02 -18.75 -5.45
N TRP A 20 -9.79 -18.26 -5.31
CA TRP A 20 -9.40 -17.32 -4.26
C TRP A 20 -9.75 -15.86 -4.59
N ASN A 21 -9.62 -15.44 -5.85
CA ASN A 21 -9.65 -14.00 -6.20
C ASN A 21 -10.99 -13.51 -6.77
N HIS A 22 -11.92 -14.40 -7.17
CA HIS A 22 -13.17 -13.98 -7.82
C HIS A 22 -14.39 -13.92 -6.89
N GLY A 23 -14.16 -13.94 -5.58
CA GLY A 23 -15.13 -13.62 -4.53
C GLY A 23 -16.27 -14.63 -4.34
N PRO A 24 -17.08 -14.46 -3.28
CA PRO A 24 -18.15 -15.42 -2.94
C PRO A 24 -19.39 -15.29 -3.83
N GLN A 25 -19.53 -14.18 -4.58
CA GLN A 25 -20.69 -13.92 -5.42
C GLN A 25 -20.44 -14.40 -6.85
N LYS A 26 -21.35 -15.22 -7.38
CA LYS A 26 -21.27 -15.71 -8.77
C LYS A 26 -21.69 -14.61 -9.73
N SER A 27 -20.82 -14.24 -10.66
CA SER A 27 -21.14 -13.35 -11.79
C SER A 27 -21.08 -14.10 -13.13
N LYS A 28 -21.66 -13.50 -14.18
CA LYS A 28 -21.57 -14.05 -15.54
C LYS A 28 -20.14 -13.99 -16.07
N GLU A 29 -19.39 -12.95 -15.71
CA GLU A 29 -17.97 -12.84 -16.04
C GLU A 29 -17.17 -13.95 -15.38
N ASN A 30 -17.39 -14.17 -14.08
CA ASN A 30 -16.73 -15.21 -13.30
C ASN A 30 -17.02 -16.62 -13.86
N PHE A 31 -18.27 -16.87 -14.28
CA PHE A 31 -18.63 -18.13 -14.93
C PHE A 31 -17.93 -18.33 -16.29
N LYS A 32 -17.77 -17.27 -17.09
CA LYS A 32 -17.04 -17.36 -18.36
C LYS A 32 -15.55 -17.67 -18.15
N LEU A 33 -14.92 -17.05 -17.16
CA LEU A 33 -13.52 -17.36 -16.81
C LEU A 33 -13.35 -18.84 -16.45
N LEU A 34 -14.26 -19.41 -15.65
CA LEU A 34 -14.23 -20.83 -15.36
C LEU A 34 -14.37 -21.69 -16.62
N LEU A 35 -15.29 -21.32 -17.52
CA LEU A 35 -15.48 -22.03 -18.79
C LEU A 35 -14.21 -21.98 -19.65
N ASP A 36 -13.51 -20.85 -19.68
CA ASP A 36 -12.26 -20.70 -20.43
C ASP A 36 -11.17 -21.62 -19.86
N ILE A 37 -11.05 -21.71 -18.53
CA ILE A 37 -10.08 -22.59 -17.85
C ILE A 37 -10.36 -24.07 -18.16
N ILE A 38 -11.61 -24.52 -18.02
CA ILE A 38 -11.95 -25.94 -18.23
C ILE A 38 -12.02 -26.35 -19.71
N SER A 39 -12.03 -25.37 -20.62
CA SER A 39 -12.02 -25.60 -22.07
C SER A 39 -10.61 -25.55 -22.67
N ASP A 40 -9.59 -25.30 -21.85
CA ASP A 40 -8.19 -25.29 -22.28
C ASP A 40 -7.74 -26.68 -22.76
N LEU A 41 -6.88 -26.73 -23.77
CA LEU A 41 -6.37 -27.98 -24.34
C LEU A 41 -5.51 -28.77 -23.35
N ASP A 42 -4.85 -28.08 -22.43
CA ASP A 42 -4.00 -28.66 -21.38
C ASP A 42 -4.81 -28.96 -20.10
N PHE A 43 -6.13 -28.85 -20.14
CA PHE A 43 -7.00 -29.21 -19.02
C PHE A 43 -7.11 -30.73 -18.86
N CYS A 44 -6.55 -31.26 -17.76
CA CYS A 44 -6.69 -32.67 -17.38
C CYS A 44 -7.59 -32.82 -16.14
N PRO A 45 -8.83 -33.34 -16.30
CA PRO A 45 -9.75 -33.54 -15.18
C PRO A 45 -9.19 -34.43 -14.07
N GLU A 46 -8.42 -35.46 -14.44
CA GLU A 46 -7.84 -36.42 -13.51
C GLU A 46 -6.81 -35.77 -12.59
N GLU A 47 -6.01 -34.84 -13.10
CA GLU A 47 -5.06 -34.08 -12.28
C GLU A 47 -5.79 -33.20 -11.27
N VAL A 48 -6.80 -32.45 -11.71
CA VAL A 48 -7.62 -31.58 -10.85
C VAL A 48 -8.28 -32.36 -9.70
N GLN A 49 -8.83 -33.53 -10.00
CA GLN A 49 -9.52 -34.37 -9.00
C GLN A 49 -8.56 -34.99 -7.99
N ASN A 50 -7.37 -35.41 -8.44
CA ASN A 50 -6.40 -36.09 -7.58
C ASN A 50 -5.51 -35.09 -6.81
N MET A 51 -5.64 -33.79 -7.06
CA MET A 51 -4.84 -32.79 -6.37
C MET A 51 -5.22 -32.60 -4.90
N ASN A 52 -4.17 -32.53 -4.08
CA ASN A 52 -4.29 -32.19 -2.67
C ASN A 52 -4.33 -30.66 -2.50
N TRP A 53 -5.48 -30.07 -2.85
CA TRP A 53 -5.73 -28.63 -2.72
C TRP A 53 -5.41 -28.10 -1.32
N LYS A 54 -5.70 -28.88 -0.28
CA LYS A 54 -5.37 -28.51 1.11
C LYS A 54 -3.87 -28.33 1.36
N SER A 55 -3.03 -29.13 0.70
CA SER A 55 -1.58 -28.98 0.83
C SER A 55 -1.10 -27.70 0.15
N ILE A 56 -1.65 -27.40 -1.02
CA ILE A 56 -1.34 -26.17 -1.76
C ILE A 56 -1.82 -24.96 -0.96
N ASP A 57 -3.05 -24.98 -0.46
CA ASP A 57 -3.60 -23.90 0.38
C ASP A 57 -2.83 -23.75 1.69
N HIS A 58 -2.36 -24.84 2.29
CA HIS A 58 -1.51 -24.80 3.48
C HIS A 58 -0.15 -24.17 3.17
N GLU A 59 0.45 -24.49 2.03
CA GLU A 59 1.72 -23.92 1.61
C GLU A 59 1.62 -22.44 1.24
N LEU A 60 0.54 -22.05 0.54
CA LEU A 60 0.21 -20.65 0.28
C LEU A 60 -0.10 -19.88 1.57
N GLY A 61 -0.72 -20.55 2.55
CA GLY A 61 -1.07 -19.97 3.84
C GLY A 61 0.07 -19.99 4.87
N SER A 62 1.14 -20.75 4.63
CA SER A 62 2.32 -20.71 5.49
C SER A 62 3.10 -19.45 5.17
N SER A 63 2.82 -18.37 5.90
CA SER A 63 3.68 -17.19 5.90
C SER A 63 5.07 -17.62 6.36
N HIS A 64 6.03 -17.68 5.44
CA HIS A 64 7.45 -17.66 5.76
C HIS A 64 7.73 -16.31 6.43
N VAL A 65 7.44 -16.21 7.72
CA VAL A 65 8.04 -15.21 8.58
C VAL A 65 9.46 -15.70 8.76
N ASP A 66 10.38 -15.20 7.92
CA ASP A 66 11.79 -15.49 8.09
C ASP A 66 12.19 -15.14 9.53
N GLU A 67 12.50 -16.16 10.33
CA GLU A 67 12.91 -16.03 11.74
C GLU A 67 14.25 -15.28 11.89
N GLU A 68 14.88 -14.84 10.80
CA GLU A 68 16.15 -14.11 10.80
C GLU A 68 16.10 -12.86 9.91
N GLY A 69 15.44 -11.79 10.35
CA GLY A 69 15.70 -10.42 9.87
C GLY A 69 15.64 -10.19 8.36
N GLY A 70 15.01 -11.10 7.61
CA GLY A 70 14.84 -11.04 6.17
C GLY A 70 13.75 -10.04 5.82
N VAL A 71 13.90 -9.40 4.67
CA VAL A 71 12.79 -8.70 4.02
C VAL A 71 11.79 -9.79 3.66
N GLY A 72 10.63 -9.83 4.33
CA GLY A 72 9.56 -10.76 3.93
C GLY A 72 9.20 -10.54 2.46
N GLU A 73 8.64 -11.55 1.77
CA GLU A 73 8.35 -11.51 0.32
C GLU A 73 7.60 -10.22 -0.12
N ASP A 74 6.85 -9.60 0.80
CA ASP A 74 6.08 -8.37 0.59
C ASP A 74 6.77 -7.07 1.07
N GLY A 75 8.10 -7.02 1.20
CA GLY A 75 8.85 -5.79 1.53
C GLY A 75 8.86 -5.39 3.02
N TRP A 76 8.15 -6.13 3.87
CA TRP A 76 8.12 -5.89 5.33
C TRP A 76 9.45 -6.20 5.99
N ARG A 77 9.86 -5.34 6.92
CA ARG A 77 11.04 -5.49 7.78
C ARG A 77 10.61 -5.54 9.23
N CYS A 78 11.33 -6.33 10.03
CA CYS A 78 11.13 -6.39 11.48
C CYS A 78 12.41 -5.90 12.19
N SER A 79 12.28 -4.93 13.09
CA SER A 79 13.40 -4.44 13.89
C SER A 79 12.93 -3.87 15.23
N PRO A 80 13.76 -3.89 16.28
CA PRO A 80 13.40 -3.27 17.54
C PRO A 80 13.36 -1.75 17.45
N VAL A 81 12.34 -1.12 18.04
CA VAL A 81 12.22 0.34 18.15
C VAL A 81 12.08 0.74 19.61
N THR A 82 12.92 1.69 20.05
CA THR A 82 12.86 2.27 21.39
C THR A 82 12.22 3.66 21.35
N ILE A 83 11.16 3.86 22.13
CA ILE A 83 10.44 5.12 22.26
C ILE A 83 10.70 5.69 23.65
N SER A 84 11.30 6.88 23.69
CA SER A 84 11.54 7.63 24.92
C SER A 84 10.31 8.48 25.27
N VAL A 85 9.60 8.13 26.34
CA VAL A 85 8.38 8.81 26.78
C VAL A 85 8.67 9.70 27.99
N PRO A 86 8.42 11.03 27.90
CA PRO A 86 8.61 11.93 29.02
C PRO A 86 7.44 11.88 30.00
N PHE A 87 7.73 11.63 31.27
CA PHE A 87 6.77 11.69 32.37
C PHE A 87 6.96 12.98 33.18
N HIS A 88 5.85 13.65 33.48
CA HIS A 88 5.85 14.92 34.20
C HIS A 88 6.34 14.76 35.65
N SER A 89 6.82 15.86 36.24
CA SER A 89 7.43 15.91 37.58
C SER A 89 6.55 15.48 38.75
N ARG A 90 5.23 15.37 38.54
CA ARG A 90 4.25 14.96 39.56
C ARG A 90 3.76 13.53 39.36
N SER A 91 4.27 12.81 38.36
CA SER A 91 3.99 11.39 38.18
C SER A 91 4.74 10.57 39.23
N GLY A 92 4.32 9.33 39.48
CA GLY A 92 5.02 8.43 40.43
C GLY A 92 6.45 8.10 40.01
N SER A 93 6.75 8.21 38.72
CA SER A 93 8.07 8.01 38.11
C SER A 93 8.38 9.14 37.12
N PRO A 94 8.86 10.31 37.62
CA PRO A 94 9.23 11.43 36.75
C PRO A 94 10.43 11.13 35.86
N GLY A 95 10.50 11.80 34.71
CA GLY A 95 11.64 11.72 33.80
C GLY A 95 11.34 10.95 32.52
N ILE A 96 12.38 10.71 31.71
CA ILE A 96 12.25 10.01 30.42
C ILE A 96 12.37 8.51 30.66
N HIS A 97 11.42 7.75 30.12
CA HIS A 97 11.38 6.30 30.22
C HIS A 97 11.40 5.70 28.82
N ASP A 98 12.27 4.73 28.60
CA ASP A 98 12.43 4.08 27.31
C ASP A 98 11.58 2.81 27.24
N TYR A 99 10.78 2.70 26.19
CA TYR A 99 9.94 1.55 25.88
C TYR A 99 10.42 0.92 24.58
N THR A 100 10.88 -0.32 24.64
CA THR A 100 11.34 -1.04 23.45
C THR A 100 10.26 -2.00 22.96
N VAL A 101 9.89 -1.84 21.69
CA VAL A 101 9.06 -2.80 20.95
C VAL A 101 10.03 -3.68 20.16
N PRO A 102 10.20 -4.96 20.52
CA PRO A 102 11.22 -5.82 19.90
C PRO A 102 10.90 -6.14 18.44
N ASP A 103 9.63 -6.43 18.15
CA ASP A 103 9.19 -6.98 16.86
C ASP A 103 8.38 -5.96 16.06
N PHE A 104 8.95 -4.76 15.83
CA PHE A 104 8.26 -3.71 15.09
C PHE A 104 8.34 -3.94 13.57
N HIS A 105 7.20 -4.32 13.00
CA HIS A 105 7.03 -4.54 11.57
C HIS A 105 6.80 -3.21 10.86
N HIS A 106 7.62 -2.93 9.85
CA HIS A 106 7.57 -1.67 9.10
C HIS A 106 8.06 -1.83 7.67
N HIS A 107 7.76 -0.82 6.86
CA HIS A 107 8.24 -0.70 5.49
C HIS A 107 9.26 0.41 5.37
N ASP A 108 10.15 0.28 4.38
CA ASP A 108 11.04 1.37 3.99
C ASP A 108 10.25 2.41 3.19
N LEU A 109 10.24 3.66 3.66
CA LEU A 109 9.50 4.74 2.99
C LEU A 109 9.97 4.95 1.55
N VAL A 110 11.26 4.76 1.27
CA VAL A 110 11.80 4.91 -0.09
C VAL A 110 11.26 3.80 -0.98
N LEU A 111 11.20 2.57 -0.48
CA LEU A 111 10.62 1.44 -1.23
C LEU A 111 9.15 1.68 -1.53
N ILE A 112 8.35 2.12 -0.55
CA ILE A 112 6.93 2.46 -0.76
C ILE A 112 6.78 3.53 -1.86
N ILE A 113 7.59 4.59 -1.82
CA ILE A 113 7.54 5.66 -2.81
C ILE A 113 7.93 5.13 -4.20
N CYS A 114 9.01 4.36 -4.29
CA CYS A 114 9.47 3.78 -5.55
C CYS A 114 8.44 2.81 -6.14
N GLU A 115 7.84 1.94 -5.33
CA GLU A 115 6.82 0.99 -5.76
C GLU A 115 5.60 1.72 -6.32
N LYS A 116 5.05 2.68 -5.56
CA LYS A 116 3.91 3.49 -6.02
C LYS A 116 4.21 4.27 -7.29
N LEU A 117 5.38 4.87 -7.42
CA LEU A 117 5.73 5.66 -8.61
C LEU A 117 6.11 4.81 -9.84
N SER A 118 6.50 3.55 -9.62
CA SER A 118 6.81 2.60 -10.69
C SER A 118 5.55 1.96 -11.27
N ASP A 119 4.46 1.90 -10.53
CA ASP A 119 3.15 1.45 -11.04
C ASP A 119 2.61 2.44 -12.09
N PRO A 120 2.44 2.04 -13.36
CA PRO A 120 1.91 2.91 -14.41
C PRO A 120 0.51 3.46 -14.12
N THR A 121 -0.28 2.76 -13.31
CA THR A 121 -1.63 3.15 -12.90
C THR A 121 -1.60 4.31 -11.92
N HIS A 122 -0.77 4.19 -10.87
CA HIS A 122 -0.62 5.25 -9.85
C HIS A 122 0.18 6.44 -10.41
N HIS A 123 1.19 6.18 -11.24
CA HIS A 123 1.98 7.22 -11.92
C HIS A 123 1.09 8.24 -12.67
N ARG A 124 0.01 7.77 -13.31
CA ARG A 124 -0.91 8.61 -14.11
C ARG A 124 -1.74 9.60 -13.29
N ILE A 125 -1.99 9.29 -12.02
CA ILE A 125 -2.84 10.11 -11.15
C ILE A 125 -2.04 10.92 -10.13
N PHE A 126 -0.72 10.70 -10.09
CA PHE A 126 0.22 11.43 -9.25
C PHE A 126 0.48 12.84 -9.81
N HIS A 127 0.33 13.87 -8.97
CA HIS A 127 0.62 15.24 -9.34
C HIS A 127 2.06 15.61 -9.00
N TYR A 128 2.92 15.66 -10.03
CA TYR A 128 4.34 16.05 -9.89
C TYR A 128 4.53 17.53 -9.66
N ASP A 129 3.77 18.35 -10.38
CA ASP A 129 3.85 19.80 -10.33
C ASP A 129 2.69 20.39 -9.53
N PRO A 130 2.96 21.12 -8.44
CA PRO A 130 1.93 21.79 -7.69
C PRO A 130 1.48 23.06 -8.42
N TYR A 131 0.25 23.47 -8.15
CA TYR A 131 -0.35 24.61 -8.84
C TYR A 131 -1.36 25.36 -7.98
N GLU A 132 -1.60 26.61 -8.37
CA GLU A 132 -2.67 27.38 -7.78
C GLU A 132 -4.02 27.09 -8.46
N LEU A 133 -4.96 26.56 -7.69
CA LEU A 133 -6.36 26.48 -8.10
C LEU A 133 -7.10 27.75 -7.70
N HIS A 134 -7.79 28.35 -8.67
CA HIS A 134 -8.61 29.54 -8.50
C HIS A 134 -10.02 29.30 -9.06
N TRP A 135 -11.03 29.78 -8.36
CA TRP A 135 -12.44 29.72 -8.78
C TRP A 135 -12.94 31.12 -9.11
N ARG A 136 -13.50 31.28 -10.31
CA ARG A 136 -14.06 32.54 -10.79
C ARG A 136 -15.58 32.45 -10.94
N PRO A 137 -16.35 32.82 -9.91
CA PRO A 137 -17.80 32.83 -10.03
C PRO A 137 -18.29 34.01 -10.90
N PRO A 138 -19.39 33.85 -11.66
CA PRO A 138 -19.90 34.88 -12.57
C PRO A 138 -20.26 36.21 -11.88
N HIS A 139 -20.57 36.16 -10.59
CA HIS A 139 -21.02 37.29 -9.79
C HIS A 139 -19.89 38.00 -9.02
N ARG A 140 -18.62 37.58 -9.18
CA ARG A 140 -17.47 38.27 -8.57
C ARG A 140 -16.53 38.81 -9.62
N THR A 141 -15.91 39.92 -9.26
CA THR A 141 -14.90 40.61 -10.07
C THR A 141 -13.48 40.05 -9.85
N CYS A 142 -13.27 39.31 -8.76
CA CYS A 142 -11.99 38.69 -8.43
C CYS A 142 -12.09 37.17 -8.31
N ASP A 143 -10.99 36.51 -8.64
CA ASP A 143 -10.81 35.07 -8.49
C ASP A 143 -10.63 34.72 -7.00
N ILE A 144 -11.17 33.58 -6.59
CA ILE A 144 -11.05 33.05 -5.23
C ILE A 144 -10.03 31.91 -5.24
N ARG A 145 -8.99 32.02 -4.40
CA ARG A 145 -8.03 30.92 -4.19
C ARG A 145 -8.74 29.72 -3.56
N VAL A 146 -8.59 28.54 -4.17
CA VAL A 146 -9.12 27.28 -3.68
C VAL A 146 -7.99 26.42 -3.13
N HIS A 147 -8.18 25.94 -1.90
CA HIS A 147 -7.30 24.97 -1.24
C HIS A 147 -8.06 23.66 -1.06
N ARG A 148 -7.74 22.66 -1.87
CA ARG A 148 -8.51 21.39 -1.88
C ARG A 148 -7.64 20.16 -1.67
N GLU A 149 -6.46 20.17 -2.29
CA GLU A 149 -5.50 19.08 -2.29
C GLU A 149 -4.16 19.58 -1.75
N LEU A 150 -3.32 18.69 -1.23
CA LEU A 150 -2.04 19.07 -0.62
C LEU A 150 -1.14 19.84 -1.62
N TYR A 151 -1.03 19.34 -2.86
CA TYR A 151 -0.30 19.96 -3.96
C TYR A 151 -0.89 21.28 -4.47
N THR A 152 -2.07 21.68 -4.00
CA THR A 152 -2.65 23.01 -4.31
C THR A 152 -2.38 24.06 -3.23
N THR A 153 -1.77 23.65 -2.11
CA THR A 153 -1.48 24.54 -0.97
C THR A 153 -0.24 25.38 -1.20
N ASN A 154 -0.21 26.58 -0.60
CA ASN A 154 0.95 27.45 -0.67
C ASN A 154 2.19 26.82 -0.02
N THR A 155 2.00 25.99 1.01
CA THR A 155 3.10 25.28 1.68
C THR A 155 3.77 24.30 0.72
N PHE A 156 2.99 23.52 -0.03
CA PHE A 156 3.53 22.54 -0.98
C PHE A 156 4.20 23.22 -2.19
N ILE A 157 3.59 24.29 -2.72
CA ILE A 157 4.18 25.09 -3.80
C ILE A 157 5.53 25.67 -3.36
N LYS A 158 5.60 26.24 -2.15
CA LYS A 158 6.86 26.79 -1.60
C LYS A 158 7.91 25.70 -1.40
N ALA A 159 7.52 24.52 -0.90
CA ALA A 159 8.45 23.40 -0.73
C ALA A 159 9.00 22.91 -2.07
N GLN A 160 8.17 22.81 -3.11
CA GLN A 160 8.61 22.48 -4.46
C GLN A 160 9.57 23.56 -5.01
N GLN A 161 9.26 24.85 -4.83
CA GLN A 161 10.14 25.93 -5.27
C GLN A 161 11.50 25.87 -4.57
N GLN A 162 11.52 25.66 -3.25
CA GLN A 162 12.76 25.50 -2.48
C GLN A 162 13.59 24.31 -2.98
N LEU A 163 12.95 23.20 -3.33
CA LEU A 163 13.61 22.05 -3.94
C LEU A 163 14.21 22.44 -5.31
N GLN A 164 13.48 23.16 -6.15
CA GLN A 164 14.00 23.59 -7.45
C GLN A 164 15.16 24.57 -7.34
N ASP A 165 15.12 25.49 -6.38
CA ASP A 165 16.17 26.48 -6.14
C ASP A 165 17.42 25.87 -5.45
N SER A 166 17.29 24.68 -4.86
CA SER A 166 18.40 23.98 -4.21
C SER A 166 19.41 23.43 -5.22
N SER A 167 20.68 23.27 -4.77
CA SER A 167 21.72 22.63 -5.57
C SER A 167 21.31 21.22 -5.99
N ARG A 168 21.52 20.90 -7.28
CA ARG A 168 21.23 19.57 -7.80
C ARG A 168 22.25 18.56 -7.28
N GLU A 169 21.83 17.30 -7.20
CA GLU A 169 22.74 16.19 -6.95
C GLU A 169 23.74 16.07 -8.10
N LEU A 170 25.00 15.76 -7.75
CA LEU A 170 26.09 15.67 -8.72
C LEU A 170 25.81 14.54 -9.72
N GLY A 171 25.74 14.90 -11.00
CA GLY A 171 25.49 13.94 -12.09
C GLY A 171 24.02 13.54 -12.28
N CYS A 172 23.06 14.20 -11.62
CA CYS A 172 21.64 13.89 -11.75
C CYS A 172 20.84 14.99 -12.47
N ASP A 173 20.43 14.69 -13.71
CA ASP A 173 19.64 15.59 -14.56
C ASP A 173 18.14 15.26 -14.57
N LEU A 174 17.70 14.32 -13.74
CA LEU A 174 16.29 13.93 -13.65
C LEU A 174 15.41 15.05 -13.07
N PRO A 175 14.11 15.12 -13.42
CA PRO A 175 13.17 15.99 -12.75
C PRO A 175 13.14 15.74 -11.24
N ARG A 176 13.06 16.80 -10.44
CA ARG A 176 12.92 16.73 -8.98
C ARG A 176 11.50 17.09 -8.60
N CYS A 177 10.87 16.34 -7.71
CA CYS A 177 9.54 16.65 -7.21
C CYS A 177 9.39 16.31 -5.72
N ILE A 178 8.49 17.02 -5.05
CA ILE A 178 8.08 16.70 -3.69
C ILE A 178 7.05 15.55 -3.71
N ALA A 179 7.33 14.49 -2.96
CA ALA A 179 6.35 13.49 -2.58
C ALA A 179 5.80 13.83 -1.18
N GLY A 180 4.52 14.19 -1.10
CA GLY A 180 3.85 14.44 0.17
C GLY A 180 3.46 13.12 0.82
N LEU A 181 3.95 12.85 2.03
CA LEU A 181 3.54 11.68 2.82
C LEU A 181 2.50 12.10 3.85
N MET A 182 1.39 11.38 3.88
CA MET A 182 0.32 11.61 4.85
C MET A 182 0.16 10.35 5.70
N PHE A 183 0.28 10.48 7.02
CA PHE A 183 0.25 9.36 7.96
C PHE A 183 -1.02 9.37 8.82
N TRP A 184 -1.58 8.20 9.07
CA TRP A 184 -2.70 8.01 10.00
C TRP A 184 -2.51 6.75 10.83
N SER A 185 -3.03 6.76 12.04
CA SER A 185 -3.12 5.57 12.87
C SER A 185 -4.48 5.54 13.54
N ASP A 186 -5.11 4.38 13.53
CA ASP A 186 -6.34 4.09 14.26
C ASP A 186 -6.23 2.72 14.93
N SER A 187 -7.11 2.48 15.91
CA SER A 187 -7.21 1.19 16.57
C SER A 187 -8.01 0.24 15.69
N THR A 188 -7.37 -0.77 15.14
CA THR A 188 -8.01 -1.85 14.39
C THR A 188 -8.31 -3.03 15.32
N GLN A 189 -9.57 -3.48 15.36
CA GLN A 189 -9.96 -4.67 16.11
C GLN A 189 -9.66 -5.92 15.30
N LEU A 190 -8.79 -6.79 15.82
CA LEU A 190 -8.32 -7.98 15.08
C LEU A 190 -9.32 -9.13 15.06
N THR A 191 -10.20 -9.20 16.05
CA THR A 191 -11.14 -10.32 16.21
C THR A 191 -12.55 -9.84 16.55
N ALA A 192 -13.57 -10.50 16.00
CA ALA A 192 -14.98 -10.20 16.31
C ALA A 192 -15.30 -10.36 17.81
N PHE A 193 -14.55 -11.21 18.51
CA PHE A 193 -14.63 -11.42 19.95
C PHE A 193 -13.22 -11.36 20.56
N GLY A 194 -13.05 -10.61 21.65
CA GLY A 194 -11.78 -10.43 22.34
C GLY A 194 -11.35 -8.96 22.42
N SER A 195 -10.25 -8.71 23.14
CA SER A 195 -9.66 -7.38 23.34
C SER A 195 -8.42 -7.13 22.48
N ALA A 196 -8.08 -8.05 21.58
CA ALA A 196 -6.93 -7.93 20.68
C ALA A 196 -7.13 -6.75 19.72
N LYS A 197 -6.19 -5.81 19.76
CA LYS A 197 -6.17 -4.61 18.95
C LYS A 197 -4.81 -4.47 18.29
N LEU A 198 -4.82 -3.99 17.06
CA LEU A 198 -3.65 -3.55 16.32
C LEU A 198 -3.74 -2.02 16.13
N TRP A 199 -2.59 -1.36 16.10
CA TRP A 199 -2.48 0.05 15.75
C TRP A 199 -1.64 0.17 14.49
N PRO A 200 -2.23 -0.09 13.32
CA PRO A 200 -1.54 0.13 12.06
C PRO A 200 -1.21 1.61 11.88
N LEU A 201 -0.11 1.86 11.18
CA LEU A 201 0.23 3.17 10.63
C LEU A 201 0.06 3.07 9.12
N TYR A 202 -0.89 3.82 8.58
CA TYR A 202 -1.17 3.88 7.17
C TYR A 202 -0.51 5.11 6.55
N ILE A 203 -0.13 4.99 5.28
CA ILE A 203 0.46 6.07 4.50
C ILE A 203 -0.33 6.29 3.20
N TYR A 204 -0.56 7.55 2.84
CA TYR A 204 -0.97 7.92 1.48
C TYR A 204 -0.04 8.98 0.90
N LEU A 205 0.04 9.01 -0.43
CA LEU A 205 0.69 10.09 -1.16
C LEU A 205 -0.27 11.27 -1.30
N GLY A 206 0.13 12.41 -0.73
CA GLY A 206 -0.62 13.68 -0.81
C GLY A 206 -0.63 14.30 -2.21
N ASN A 207 0.16 13.76 -3.14
CA ASN A 207 0.17 14.09 -4.56
C ASN A 207 -1.03 13.50 -5.32
N GLU A 208 -1.81 12.64 -4.68
CA GLU A 208 -3.02 12.07 -5.24
C GLU A 208 -4.24 12.83 -4.73
N SER A 209 -5.22 13.02 -5.61
CA SER A 209 -6.45 13.68 -5.20
C SER A 209 -7.16 12.87 -4.12
N LYS A 210 -7.77 13.57 -3.15
CA LYS A 210 -8.58 12.91 -2.12
C LYS A 210 -9.73 12.09 -2.68
N TYR A 211 -10.25 12.43 -3.87
CA TYR A 211 -11.34 11.68 -4.50
C TYR A 211 -10.91 10.28 -4.90
N MET A 212 -9.73 10.19 -5.51
CA MET A 212 -9.16 8.89 -5.86
C MET A 212 -8.86 8.08 -4.60
N ARG A 213 -8.30 8.71 -3.56
CA ARG A 213 -8.00 8.04 -2.28
C ARG A 213 -9.26 7.56 -1.54
N CYS A 214 -10.38 8.26 -1.69
CA CYS A 214 -11.67 7.87 -1.11
C CYS A 214 -12.46 6.89 -1.97
N GLN A 215 -11.92 6.42 -3.10
CA GLN A 215 -12.57 5.45 -3.98
C GLN A 215 -11.91 4.08 -3.79
N PRO A 216 -12.57 3.11 -3.11
CA PRO A 216 -11.98 1.80 -2.84
C PRO A 216 -11.55 1.05 -4.09
N THR A 217 -12.26 1.25 -5.21
CA THR A 217 -11.94 0.61 -6.50
C THR A 217 -10.69 1.19 -7.19
N SER A 218 -10.12 2.26 -6.65
CA SER A 218 -8.88 2.85 -7.16
C SER A 218 -7.62 2.17 -6.61
N ASN A 219 -7.75 1.29 -5.61
CA ASN A 219 -6.64 0.50 -5.04
C ASN A 219 -5.40 1.36 -4.69
N LEU A 220 -5.64 2.48 -3.99
CA LEU A 220 -4.58 3.41 -3.60
C LEU A 220 -4.01 3.16 -2.21
N CYS A 221 -4.68 2.31 -1.42
CA CYS A 221 -4.26 1.82 -0.11
C CYS A 221 -3.29 0.65 -0.28
#